data_AF-A0A2N2H9J8-F1
#
_entry.id   AF-A0A2N2H9J8-F1
#
_cell.length_a   1.000
_cell.length_b   1.000
_cell.length_c   1.000
_cell.angle_alpha   90.00
_cell.angle_beta   90.00
_cell.angle_gamma   90.00
#
_symmetry.space_group_name_H-M   'P 1'
#
loop_
_entity.id
_entity.type
_entity.pdbx_description
1 polymer ?
#
loop_
_entity_poly.entity_id
_entity_poly.type
_entity_poly.pdbx_seq_one_letter_code
_entity_poly.pdbx_strand_id
1 'polypeptide(L)'
;FLTLLVTGGVIAGFFAGLHLGYTAVAGAVILVVADRRDPRDVFSRVDWSLLLFFCCLFIVVAGLAKTGIIERTWRISAPYFVLSETSGLASFSALVTFGSNLISNVPMVMLTGPHLHELGSVDLGWVLLAFVSTIAGNFTLLGSVANIIVAERAREVYSLGFREYLRFGLPSTILVLAVGVSVIYFLMR
;
A
#
# COMPACT_ATOMS: atom_id res chain seq x y z
N PHE A 1 -18.06 26.10 2.37
CA PHE A 1 -18.12 26.25 0.90
C PHE A 1 -16.72 26.30 0.29
N LEU A 2 -15.86 27.23 0.72
CA LEU A 2 -14.47 27.32 0.22
C LEU A 2 -13.69 26.00 0.31
N THR A 3 -13.76 25.30 1.45
CA THR A 3 -13.10 23.99 1.63
C THR A 3 -13.53 22.99 0.57
N LEU A 4 -14.82 22.92 0.25
CA LEU A 4 -15.34 22.00 -0.77
C LEU A 4 -14.84 22.36 -2.17
N LEU A 5 -14.80 23.66 -2.50
CA LEU A 5 -14.26 24.13 -3.76
C LEU A 5 -12.77 23.81 -3.91
N VAL A 6 -11.97 24.07 -2.89
CA VAL A 6 -10.53 23.78 -2.92
C VAL A 6 -10.28 22.28 -3.00
N THR A 7 -10.97 21.48 -2.19
CA THR A 7 -10.87 20.02 -2.27
C THR A 7 -11.28 19.50 -3.65
N GLY A 8 -12.37 20.03 -4.23
CA GLY A 8 -12.79 19.71 -5.60
C GLY A 8 -11.73 20.08 -6.64
N GLY A 9 -11.10 21.24 -6.50
CA GLY A 9 -9.99 21.68 -7.36
C GLY A 9 -8.75 20.79 -7.24
N VAL A 10 -8.39 20.37 -6.02
CA VAL A 10 -7.28 19.42 -5.79
C VAL A 10 -7.57 18.08 -6.47
N ILE A 11 -8.78 17.55 -6.29
CA ILE A 11 -9.22 16.30 -6.93
C ILE A 11 -9.18 16.43 -8.45
N ALA A 12 -9.71 17.52 -9.01
CA ALA A 12 -9.66 17.78 -10.45
C ALA A 12 -8.21 17.88 -10.95
N GLY A 13 -7.33 18.50 -10.18
CA GLY A 13 -5.89 18.55 -10.47
C GLY A 13 -5.25 17.16 -10.53
N PHE A 14 -5.61 16.26 -9.63
CA PHE A 14 -5.13 14.87 -9.67
C PHE A 14 -5.57 14.16 -10.96
N PHE A 15 -6.85 14.29 -11.35
CA PHE A 15 -7.36 13.71 -12.60
C PHE A 15 -6.78 14.38 -13.86
N ALA A 16 -6.37 15.64 -13.77
CA ALA A 16 -5.66 16.35 -14.83
C ALA A 16 -4.17 15.97 -14.93
N GLY A 17 -3.68 15.06 -14.08
CA GLY A 17 -2.28 14.61 -14.09
C GLY A 17 -1.31 15.59 -13.45
N LEU A 18 -1.79 16.57 -12.68
CA LEU A 18 -0.91 17.45 -11.91
C LEU A 18 -0.19 16.66 -10.82
N HIS A 19 1.02 17.09 -10.47
CA HIS A 19 1.81 16.44 -9.44
C HIS A 19 1.05 16.43 -8.10
N LEU A 20 0.83 15.24 -7.54
CA LEU A 20 -0.02 15.02 -6.36
C LEU A 20 0.41 15.89 -5.17
N GLY A 21 1.71 15.88 -4.85
CA GLY A 21 2.27 16.65 -3.73
C GLY A 21 2.05 18.17 -3.87
N TYR A 22 2.51 18.78 -4.96
CA TYR A 22 2.34 20.21 -5.20
C TYR A 22 0.87 20.64 -5.26
N THR A 23 0.00 19.83 -5.85
CA THR A 23 -1.43 20.13 -5.95
C THR A 23 -2.09 20.13 -4.56
N ALA A 24 -1.79 19.13 -3.72
CA ALA A 24 -2.30 19.07 -2.35
C ALA A 24 -1.79 20.24 -1.50
N VAL A 25 -0.49 20.56 -1.57
CA VAL A 25 0.11 21.69 -0.84
C VAL A 25 -0.48 23.02 -1.31
N ALA A 26 -0.69 23.21 -2.62
CA ALA A 26 -1.35 24.41 -3.13
C ALA A 26 -2.76 24.57 -2.57
N GLY A 27 -3.55 23.50 -2.52
CA GLY A 27 -4.88 23.51 -1.89
C GLY A 27 -4.81 23.89 -0.40
N ALA A 28 -3.88 23.30 0.35
CA ALA A 28 -3.67 23.65 1.75
C ALA A 28 -3.30 25.14 1.93
N VAL A 29 -2.38 25.66 1.12
CA VAL A 29 -1.96 27.07 1.15
C VAL A 29 -3.14 27.99 0.82
N ILE A 30 -3.95 27.69 -0.20
CA ILE A 30 -5.14 28.46 -0.54
C ILE A 30 -6.10 28.53 0.64
N LEU A 31 -6.35 27.40 1.32
CA LEU A 31 -7.24 27.38 2.49
C LEU A 31 -6.69 28.19 3.66
N VAL A 32 -5.40 28.05 3.97
CA VAL A 32 -4.76 28.82 5.06
C VAL A 32 -4.83 30.32 4.79
N VAL A 33 -4.49 30.74 3.57
CA VAL A 33 -4.49 32.17 3.17
C VAL A 33 -5.92 32.75 3.17
N ALA A 34 -6.90 31.99 2.68
CA ALA A 34 -8.26 32.47 2.54
C ALA A 34 -9.07 32.44 3.85
N ASP A 35 -8.82 31.47 4.74
CA ASP A 35 -9.48 31.40 6.05
C ASP A 35 -8.93 32.44 7.04
N ARG A 36 -7.69 32.92 6.82
CA ARG A 36 -7.01 33.96 7.63
C ARG A 36 -6.98 33.66 9.14
N ARG A 37 -7.12 32.39 9.51
CA ARG A 37 -7.01 31.89 10.88
C ARG A 37 -5.63 31.29 11.11
N ASP A 38 -5.27 31.17 12.38
CA ASP A 38 -4.04 30.50 12.77
C ASP A 38 -4.11 29.01 12.36
N PRO A 39 -3.21 28.55 11.46
CA PRO A 39 -3.27 27.18 10.97
C PRO A 39 -2.69 26.16 11.95
N ARG A 40 -2.13 26.60 13.10
CA ARG A 40 -1.52 25.71 14.10
C ARG A 40 -2.42 24.57 14.54
N ASP A 41 -3.72 24.82 14.72
CA ASP A 41 -4.70 23.79 15.12
C ASP A 41 -4.98 22.75 14.03
N VAL A 42 -4.76 23.10 12.76
CA VAL A 42 -4.90 22.17 11.64
C VAL A 42 -3.62 21.35 11.51
N PHE A 43 -2.46 22.01 11.58
CA PHE A 43 -1.15 21.35 11.51
C PHE A 43 -0.89 20.43 12.72
N SER A 44 -1.46 20.72 13.89
CA SER A 44 -1.34 19.84 15.07
C SER A 44 -2.09 18.50 14.91
N ARG A 45 -3.04 18.41 13.96
CA ARG A 45 -3.74 17.16 13.62
C ARG A 45 -2.98 16.29 12.63
N VAL A 46 -1.91 16.83 12.02
CA VAL A 46 -1.04 16.06 11.13
C VAL A 46 -0.16 15.15 11.97
N ASP A 47 -0.12 13.86 11.61
CA ASP A 47 0.78 12.90 12.24
C ASP A 47 2.21 13.06 11.67
N TRP A 48 2.97 13.98 12.26
CA TRP A 48 4.35 14.26 11.86
C TRP A 48 5.28 13.06 12.04
N SER A 49 5.02 12.23 13.04
CA SER A 49 5.78 11.01 13.30
C SER A 49 5.59 10.00 12.17
N LEU A 50 4.35 9.84 11.67
CA LEU A 50 4.05 8.98 10.53
C LEU A 50 4.73 9.47 9.24
N LEU A 51 4.71 10.79 8.99
CA LEU A 51 5.42 11.36 7.83
C LEU A 51 6.92 11.11 7.90
N LEU A 52 7.55 11.36 9.06
CA LEU A 52 8.97 11.10 9.28
C LEU A 52 9.30 9.61 9.11
N PHE A 53 8.46 8.73 9.63
CA PHE A 53 8.59 7.28 9.47
C PHE A 53 8.63 6.88 7.99
N PHE A 54 7.69 7.35 7.16
CA PHE A 54 7.70 7.06 5.72
C PHE A 54 8.93 7.63 5.01
N CYS A 55 9.40 8.83 5.37
CA CYS A 55 10.64 9.38 4.83
C CYS A 55 11.84 8.46 5.13
N CYS A 56 12.01 8.06 6.39
CA CYS A 56 13.08 7.15 6.79
C CYS A 56 12.95 5.78 6.11
N LEU A 57 11.73 5.24 6.02
CA LEU A 57 11.45 3.98 5.35
C LEU A 57 11.87 4.01 3.88
N PHE A 58 11.53 5.08 3.15
CA PHE A 58 11.92 5.21 1.73
C PHE A 58 13.44 5.35 1.56
N ILE A 59 14.13 6.04 2.48
CA ILE A 59 15.59 6.12 2.49
C ILE A 59 16.20 4.72 2.69
N VAL A 60 15.69 3.95 3.67
CA VAL A 60 16.18 2.59 3.96
C VAL A 60 15.91 1.64 2.79
N VAL A 61 14.70 1.67 2.21
CA VAL A 61 14.33 0.85 1.05
C VAL A 61 15.20 1.18 -0.16
N ALA A 62 15.43 2.47 -0.43
CA ALA A 62 16.33 2.90 -1.51
C ALA A 62 17.79 2.48 -1.25
N GLY A 63 18.25 2.55 0.00
CA GLY A 63 19.56 2.05 0.42
C GLY A 63 19.70 0.55 0.20
N LEU A 64 18.69 -0.22 0.60
CA LEU A 64 18.63 -1.67 0.41
C LEU A 64 18.64 -2.04 -1.08
N ALA A 65 17.86 -1.35 -1.91
CA ALA A 65 17.86 -1.55 -3.36
C ALA A 65 19.26 -1.33 -3.97
N LYS A 66 20.00 -0.31 -3.51
CA LYS A 66 21.37 -0.02 -3.96
C LYS A 66 22.42 -1.06 -3.56
N THR A 67 22.14 -1.94 -2.59
CA THR A 67 23.07 -3.03 -2.23
C THR A 67 23.20 -4.10 -3.30
N GLY A 68 22.24 -4.17 -4.24
CA GLY A 68 22.16 -5.22 -5.25
C GLY A 68 21.69 -6.58 -4.69
N ILE A 69 21.38 -6.68 -3.40
CA ILE A 69 20.82 -7.92 -2.81
C ILE A 69 19.47 -8.21 -3.44
N ILE A 70 18.60 -7.21 -3.53
CA ILE A 70 17.24 -7.33 -4.10
C ILE A 70 17.31 -7.83 -5.55
N GLU A 71 18.14 -7.21 -6.38
CA GLU A 71 18.39 -7.61 -7.76
C GLU A 71 18.84 -9.08 -7.87
N ARG A 72 19.80 -9.49 -7.02
CA ARG A 72 20.29 -10.88 -7.01
C ARG A 72 19.21 -11.86 -6.58
N THR A 73 18.39 -11.49 -5.59
CA THR A 73 17.27 -12.31 -5.14
C THR A 73 16.24 -12.49 -6.25
N TRP A 74 15.83 -11.41 -6.92
CA TRP A 74 14.89 -11.47 -8.05
C TRP A 74 15.40 -12.31 -9.20
N ARG A 75 16.67 -12.15 -9.59
CA ARG A 75 17.27 -12.96 -10.66
C ARG A 75 17.19 -14.47 -10.40
N ILE A 76 17.23 -14.89 -9.14
CA ILE A 76 17.11 -16.31 -8.76
C ILE A 76 15.65 -16.73 -8.63
N SER A 77 14.78 -15.85 -8.14
CA SER A 77 13.40 -16.19 -7.77
C SER A 77 12.37 -15.94 -8.87
N ALA A 78 12.61 -14.99 -9.79
CA ALA A 78 11.70 -14.62 -10.87
C ALA A 78 11.21 -15.79 -11.74
N PRO A 79 12.04 -16.82 -12.06
CA PRO A 79 11.56 -18.00 -12.79
C PRO A 79 10.43 -18.77 -12.09
N TYR A 80 10.30 -18.65 -10.77
CA TYR A 80 9.24 -19.28 -9.99
C TYR A 80 7.97 -18.42 -9.88
N PHE A 81 7.96 -17.22 -10.45
CA PHE A 81 6.90 -16.22 -10.35
C PHE A 81 6.31 -15.83 -11.72
N VAL A 82 6.53 -16.66 -12.74
CA VAL A 82 6.02 -16.44 -14.11
C VAL A 82 4.50 -16.42 -14.10
N LEU A 83 3.90 -15.27 -14.45
CA LEU A 83 2.47 -15.04 -14.26
C LEU A 83 1.58 -15.78 -15.26
N SER A 84 2.14 -16.30 -16.36
CA SER A 84 1.41 -17.15 -17.31
C SER A 84 1.14 -18.56 -16.78
N GLU A 85 1.83 -18.97 -15.71
CA GLU A 85 1.67 -20.26 -15.07
C GLU A 85 0.89 -20.12 -13.76
N THR A 86 -0.04 -21.04 -13.51
CA THR A 86 -0.83 -21.04 -12.27
C THR A 86 0.05 -21.16 -11.02
N SER A 87 1.14 -21.93 -11.11
CA SER A 87 2.18 -22.05 -10.08
C SER A 87 2.86 -20.71 -9.80
N GLY A 88 3.29 -20.01 -10.86
CA GLY A 88 3.95 -18.71 -10.72
C GLY A 88 3.01 -17.63 -10.17
N LEU A 89 1.75 -17.62 -10.61
CA LEU A 89 0.71 -16.74 -10.08
C LEU A 89 0.48 -16.94 -8.57
N ALA A 90 0.38 -18.19 -8.13
CA ALA A 90 0.20 -18.53 -6.72
C ALA A 90 1.45 -18.16 -5.89
N SER A 91 2.65 -18.48 -6.38
CA SER A 91 3.91 -18.16 -5.71
C SER A 91 4.15 -16.66 -5.61
N PHE A 92 3.86 -15.89 -6.66
CA PHE A 92 3.93 -14.42 -6.64
C PHE A 92 2.94 -13.84 -5.62
N SER A 93 1.69 -14.30 -5.63
CA SER A 93 0.66 -13.86 -4.69
C SER A 93 1.05 -14.16 -3.24
N ALA A 94 1.63 -15.34 -2.99
CA ALA A 94 2.15 -15.71 -1.68
C ALA A 94 3.31 -14.79 -1.25
N LEU A 95 4.30 -14.56 -2.13
CA LEU A 95 5.41 -13.65 -1.86
C LEU A 95 4.91 -12.26 -1.45
N VAL A 96 4.02 -11.66 -2.24
CA VAL A 96 3.48 -10.34 -1.96
C VAL A 96 2.66 -10.34 -0.66
N THR A 97 1.89 -11.39 -0.39
CA THR A 97 1.07 -11.48 0.83
C THR A 97 1.93 -11.52 2.09
N PHE A 98 2.90 -12.42 2.14
CA PHE A 98 3.78 -12.55 3.30
C PHE A 98 4.73 -11.36 3.42
N GLY A 99 5.30 -10.90 2.29
CA GLY A 99 6.18 -9.73 2.26
C GLY A 99 5.48 -8.47 2.75
N SER A 100 4.24 -8.21 2.30
CA SER A 100 3.45 -7.06 2.76
C SER A 100 3.16 -7.08 4.25
N ASN A 101 2.99 -8.25 4.87
CA ASN A 101 2.83 -8.37 6.33
C ASN A 101 4.15 -8.20 7.10
N LEU A 102 5.30 -8.44 6.46
CA LEU A 102 6.62 -8.37 7.11
C LEU A 102 7.24 -6.97 7.02
N ILE A 103 7.18 -6.35 5.84
CA ILE A 103 7.85 -5.08 5.55
C ILE A 103 6.88 -3.95 5.19
N SER A 104 5.57 -4.16 5.33
CA SER A 104 4.49 -3.25 4.90
C SER A 104 4.27 -3.20 3.38
N ASN A 105 3.05 -2.80 2.99
CA ASN A 105 2.63 -2.74 1.59
C ASN A 105 3.51 -1.82 0.74
N VAL A 106 3.78 -0.59 1.20
CA VAL A 106 4.50 0.40 0.39
C VAL A 106 5.92 -0.05 0.04
N PRO A 107 6.76 -0.49 1.00
CA PRO A 107 8.08 -1.07 0.70
C PRO A 107 7.99 -2.29 -0.21
N MET A 108 7.01 -3.19 0.01
CA MET A 108 6.85 -4.37 -0.82
C MET A 108 6.61 -3.99 -2.29
N VAL A 109 5.74 -3.01 -2.54
CA VAL A 109 5.48 -2.49 -3.90
C VAL A 109 6.74 -1.86 -4.50
N MET A 110 7.47 -1.05 -3.72
CA MET A 110 8.70 -0.40 -4.18
C MET A 110 9.82 -1.40 -4.53
N LEU A 111 9.93 -2.50 -3.78
CA LEU A 111 10.94 -3.55 -4.01
C LEU A 111 10.55 -4.54 -5.11
N THR A 112 9.26 -4.61 -5.48
CA THR A 112 8.75 -5.55 -6.49
C THR A 112 8.53 -4.89 -7.84
N GLY A 113 8.00 -3.67 -7.85
CA GLY A 113 7.63 -2.94 -9.07
C GLY A 113 8.72 -2.91 -10.15
N PRO A 114 9.98 -2.58 -9.84
CA PRO A 114 11.06 -2.58 -10.81
C PRO A 114 11.32 -3.93 -11.49
N HIS A 115 10.96 -5.04 -10.86
CA HIS A 115 11.24 -6.41 -11.31
C HIS A 115 10.04 -7.10 -11.98
N LEU A 116 8.89 -6.41 -12.11
CA LEU A 116 7.69 -7.00 -12.73
C LEU A 116 7.90 -7.39 -14.21
N HIS A 117 8.83 -6.75 -14.90
CA HIS A 117 9.20 -7.09 -16.27
C HIS A 117 9.84 -8.48 -16.40
N GLU A 118 10.39 -9.03 -15.32
CA GLU A 118 10.96 -10.38 -15.27
C GLU A 118 9.87 -11.47 -15.21
N LEU A 119 8.60 -11.09 -14.96
CA LEU A 119 7.50 -12.03 -14.68
C LEU A 119 6.61 -12.34 -15.90
N GLY A 120 6.98 -11.83 -17.07
CA GLY A 120 6.31 -12.08 -18.36
C GLY A 120 5.26 -11.04 -18.75
N SER A 121 4.35 -10.66 -17.84
CA SER A 121 3.33 -9.63 -18.10
C SER A 121 3.40 -8.50 -17.08
N VAL A 122 3.90 -7.34 -17.52
CA VAL A 122 4.09 -6.15 -16.67
C VAL A 122 2.75 -5.61 -16.17
N ASP A 123 1.75 -5.49 -17.05
CA ASP A 123 0.44 -4.94 -16.70
C ASP A 123 -0.29 -5.83 -15.69
N LEU A 124 -0.31 -7.14 -15.94
CA LEU A 124 -0.87 -8.11 -14.99
C LEU A 124 -0.10 -8.07 -13.67
N GLY A 125 1.24 -7.97 -13.73
CA GLY A 125 2.08 -7.84 -12.56
C GLY A 125 1.73 -6.62 -11.70
N TRP A 126 1.50 -5.46 -12.31
CA TRP A 126 1.09 -4.25 -11.59
C TRP A 126 -0.30 -4.39 -10.96
N VAL A 127 -1.27 -4.92 -11.70
CA VAL A 127 -2.65 -5.10 -11.19
C VAL A 127 -2.66 -6.11 -10.04
N LEU A 128 -1.96 -7.24 -10.18
CA LEU A 128 -1.83 -8.23 -9.12
C LEU A 128 -1.07 -7.68 -7.91
N LEU A 129 0.05 -6.98 -8.13
CA LEU A 129 0.81 -6.37 -7.04
C LEU A 129 -0.06 -5.38 -6.25
N ALA A 130 -0.82 -4.53 -6.94
CA ALA A 130 -1.73 -3.57 -6.31
C ALA A 130 -2.85 -4.28 -5.54
N PHE A 131 -3.49 -5.29 -6.15
CA PHE A 131 -4.57 -6.04 -5.53
C PHE A 131 -4.09 -6.86 -4.32
N VAL A 132 -3.10 -7.73 -4.52
CA VAL A 132 -2.60 -8.65 -3.49
C VAL A 132 -1.99 -7.89 -2.31
N SER A 133 -1.17 -6.86 -2.53
CA SER A 133 -0.59 -6.10 -1.41
C SER A 133 -1.67 -5.39 -0.57
N THR A 134 -2.74 -4.91 -1.21
CA THR A 134 -3.88 -4.29 -0.50
C THR A 134 -4.63 -5.31 0.36
N ILE A 135 -4.96 -6.48 -0.21
CA ILE A 135 -5.70 -7.51 0.51
C ILE A 135 -4.86 -8.17 1.61
N ALA A 136 -3.55 -8.31 1.38
CA ALA A 136 -2.60 -8.89 2.34
C ALA A 136 -2.59 -8.21 3.70
N GLY A 137 -2.88 -6.90 3.77
CA GLY A 137 -2.96 -6.17 5.03
C GLY A 137 -4.01 -6.70 6.01
N ASN A 138 -4.99 -7.48 5.53
CA ASN A 138 -6.02 -8.12 6.36
C ASN A 138 -5.60 -9.49 6.91
N PHE A 139 -4.43 -10.00 6.49
CA PHE A 139 -4.00 -11.36 6.84
C PHE A 139 -3.75 -11.51 8.34
N THR A 140 -3.14 -10.49 8.97
CA THR A 140 -2.87 -10.45 10.40
C THR A 140 -3.24 -9.08 10.99
N LEU A 141 -3.42 -9.03 12.31
CA LEU A 141 -3.71 -7.76 13.01
C LEU A 141 -2.59 -6.73 12.79
N LEU A 142 -1.35 -7.19 12.61
CA LEU A 142 -0.17 -6.34 12.38
C LEU A 142 0.05 -6.02 10.89
N GLY A 143 -0.70 -6.66 9.99
CA GLY A 143 -0.51 -6.53 8.55
C GLY A 143 -0.83 -5.13 8.00
N SER A 144 -1.56 -4.32 8.76
CA SER A 144 -1.87 -2.94 8.40
C SER A 144 -1.95 -2.05 9.63
N VAL A 145 -1.44 -0.82 9.51
CA VAL A 145 -1.57 0.23 10.53
C VAL A 145 -3.04 0.52 10.83
N ALA A 146 -3.93 0.42 9.82
CA ALA A 146 -5.36 0.63 10.01
C ALA A 146 -5.98 -0.36 11.02
N ASN A 147 -5.56 -1.63 10.98
CA ASN A 147 -6.04 -2.65 11.91
C ASN A 147 -5.63 -2.31 13.35
N ILE A 148 -4.38 -1.88 13.54
CA ILE A 148 -3.84 -1.47 14.85
C ILE A 148 -4.57 -0.23 15.36
N ILE A 149 -4.80 0.77 14.51
CA ILE A 149 -5.55 1.98 14.88
C ILE A 149 -6.95 1.61 15.38
N VAL A 150 -7.67 0.76 14.64
CA VAL A 150 -9.01 0.31 15.05
C VAL A 150 -8.97 -0.47 16.36
N ALA A 151 -8.02 -1.40 16.51
CA ALA A 151 -7.87 -2.18 17.74
C ALA A 151 -7.54 -1.30 18.97
N GLU A 152 -6.67 -0.30 18.81
CA GLU A 152 -6.32 0.61 19.90
C GLU A 152 -7.50 1.52 20.27
N ARG A 153 -8.24 2.02 19.28
CA ARG A 153 -9.44 2.84 19.51
C ARG A 153 -10.58 2.05 20.15
N ALA A 154 -10.72 0.77 19.79
CA ALA A 154 -11.75 -0.10 20.36
C ALA A 154 -11.41 -0.54 21.78
N ARG A 155 -10.16 -0.42 22.24
CA ARG A 155 -9.65 -0.99 23.49
C ARG A 155 -10.42 -0.56 24.75
N GLU A 156 -11.04 0.62 24.73
CA GLU A 156 -11.90 1.12 25.82
C GLU A 156 -13.22 0.33 25.96
N VAL A 157 -13.69 -0.31 24.88
CA VAL A 157 -14.95 -1.06 24.81
C VAL A 157 -14.70 -2.56 24.64
N TYR A 158 -13.70 -2.94 23.85
CA TYR A 158 -13.34 -4.31 23.53
C TYR A 158 -11.85 -4.47 23.23
N SER A 159 -11.20 -5.45 23.86
CA SER A 159 -9.79 -5.76 23.60
C SER A 159 -9.66 -6.87 22.55
N LEU A 160 -9.51 -6.47 21.29
CA LEU A 160 -9.37 -7.41 20.17
C LEU A 160 -8.03 -8.15 20.24
N GLY A 161 -8.08 -9.46 20.43
CA GLY A 161 -6.87 -10.29 20.50
C GLY A 161 -6.30 -10.63 19.12
N PHE A 162 -4.97 -10.82 19.02
CA PHE A 162 -4.31 -11.24 17.78
C PHE A 162 -4.91 -12.53 17.18
N ARG A 163 -5.11 -13.56 18.02
CA ARG A 163 -5.68 -14.84 17.59
C ARG A 163 -7.14 -14.71 17.16
N GLU A 164 -7.88 -13.82 17.79
CA GLU A 164 -9.28 -13.57 17.47
C GLU A 164 -9.41 -12.91 16.10
N TYR A 165 -8.62 -11.85 15.86
CA TYR A 165 -8.53 -11.25 14.53
C TYR A 165 -8.10 -12.28 13.50
N LEU A 166 -7.07 -13.09 13.78
CA LEU A 166 -6.53 -14.06 12.85
C LEU A 166 -7.57 -15.12 12.42
N ARG A 167 -8.51 -15.51 13.30
CA ARG A 167 -9.61 -16.43 12.96
C ARG A 167 -10.49 -15.91 11.84
N PHE A 168 -10.59 -14.59 11.68
CA PHE A 168 -11.33 -13.97 10.58
C PHE A 168 -10.41 -13.50 9.44
N GLY A 169 -9.30 -12.83 9.78
CA GLY A 169 -8.36 -12.24 8.84
C GLY A 169 -7.72 -13.28 7.92
N LEU A 170 -7.29 -14.43 8.46
CA LEU A 170 -6.64 -15.47 7.65
C LEU A 170 -7.60 -16.11 6.65
N PRO A 171 -8.79 -16.64 7.03
CA PRO A 171 -9.72 -17.22 6.07
C PRO A 171 -10.26 -16.21 5.04
N SER A 172 -10.59 -14.99 5.48
CA SER A 172 -11.12 -13.96 4.58
C SER A 172 -10.08 -13.52 3.55
N THR A 173 -8.83 -13.30 3.96
CA THR A 173 -7.73 -12.94 3.06
C THR A 173 -7.51 -14.03 2.03
N ILE A 174 -7.43 -15.30 2.44
CA ILE A 174 -7.23 -16.42 1.51
C ILE A 174 -8.37 -16.50 0.49
N LEU A 175 -9.62 -16.38 0.94
CA LEU A 175 -10.79 -16.44 0.06
C LEU A 175 -10.79 -15.30 -0.96
N VAL A 176 -10.58 -14.07 -0.50
CA VAL A 176 -10.57 -12.88 -1.37
C VAL A 176 -9.40 -12.91 -2.35
N LEU A 177 -8.22 -13.35 -1.91
CA LEU A 177 -7.07 -13.56 -2.80
C LEU A 177 -7.38 -14.63 -3.85
N ALA A 178 -7.90 -15.79 -3.43
CA ALA A 178 -8.21 -16.88 -4.36
C ALA A 178 -9.20 -16.45 -5.45
N VAL A 179 -10.30 -15.80 -5.06
CA VAL A 179 -11.31 -15.29 -6.00
C VAL A 179 -10.75 -14.16 -6.84
N GLY A 180 -10.18 -13.13 -6.22
CA GLY A 180 -9.73 -11.92 -6.91
C GLY A 180 -8.56 -12.16 -7.86
N VAL A 181 -7.55 -12.94 -7.45
CA VAL A 181 -6.43 -13.32 -8.33
C VAL A 181 -6.95 -14.13 -9.52
N SER A 182 -7.88 -15.05 -9.30
CA SER A 182 -8.50 -15.82 -10.40
C SER A 182 -9.24 -14.90 -11.38
N VAL A 183 -10.09 -13.99 -10.88
CA VAL A 183 -10.85 -13.04 -11.71
C VAL A 183 -9.92 -12.13 -12.51
N ILE A 184 -8.90 -11.55 -11.86
CA ILE A 184 -7.92 -10.69 -12.53
C ILE A 184 -7.18 -11.48 -13.62
N TYR A 185 -6.73 -12.68 -13.30
CA TYR A 185 -6.02 -13.53 -14.26
C TYR A 185 -6.89 -13.87 -15.47
N PHE A 186 -8.15 -14.25 -15.29
CA PHE A 186 -9.04 -14.56 -16.41
C PHE A 186 -9.47 -13.35 -17.24
N LEU A 187 -9.53 -12.16 -16.64
CA LEU A 187 -9.92 -10.93 -17.34
C LEU A 187 -8.78 -10.32 -18.16
N MET A 188 -7.53 -10.50 -17.72
CA MET A 188 -6.33 -9.91 -18.32
C MET A 188 -5.48 -10.90 -19.13
N ARG A 189 -5.88 -12.16 -19.20
CA ARG A 189 -5.31 -13.16 -20.10
C ARG A 189 -5.90 -13.04 -21.49
#